data_AF-A0AAV0XSU3-F1
#
_entry.id   AF-A0AAV0XSU3-F1
#
_cell.length_a   1.000
_cell.length_b   1.000
_cell.length_c   1.000
_cell.angle_alpha   90.00
_cell.angle_beta   90.00
_cell.angle_gamma   90.00
#
_symmetry.space_group_name_H-M   'P 1'
#
loop_
_entity.id
_entity.type
_entity.pdbx_description
1 polymer ?
#
loop_
_entity_poly.entity_id
_entity_poly.type
_entity_poly.pdbx_seq_one_letter_code
_entity_poly.pdbx_strand_id
1 'polypeptide(L)'
;MEKFLIKRASTSASASENKKRKLSETITDQPINEELEEKKTLNVENQKKEQFIADNEIFDIKKIKDIILLHLENLKNHFNTRFEKFPEKKLGWIRNPFSININEMNSELSLVMNEELIELSADENLRIKFNETTSDKFWISIKSEYPELSKVAVSTLLPFATTYLCETAFSALTVIKNKYRTKLNLESDLRVAVSNIKPNMETIISKAQAQVSH
;
A
#
# COMPACT_ATOMS: atom_id res chain seq x y z
N MET A 1 -4.45 80.64 2.37
CA MET A 1 -3.91 81.38 3.53
C MET A 1 -3.88 80.44 4.72
N GLU A 2 -2.66 80.19 5.24
CA GLU A 2 -2.28 79.71 6.58
C GLU A 2 -3.25 78.83 7.39
N LYS A 3 -2.91 77.56 7.64
CA LYS A 3 -2.00 77.02 8.70
C LYS A 3 -2.70 76.82 10.06
N PHE A 4 -2.16 75.84 10.80
CA PHE A 4 -2.38 75.42 12.20
C PHE A 4 -3.34 74.22 12.38
N LEU A 5 -2.87 73.01 12.73
CA LEU A 5 -2.23 72.54 13.99
C LEU A 5 -3.27 72.62 15.15
N ILE A 6 -3.48 71.68 16.09
CA ILE A 6 -2.62 70.69 16.74
C ILE A 6 -3.43 69.98 17.88
N LYS A 7 -2.96 68.78 18.33
CA LYS A 7 -3.05 68.15 19.69
C LYS A 7 -4.42 67.80 20.31
N ARG A 8 -4.66 66.53 20.70
CA ARG A 8 -4.20 65.71 21.87
C ARG A 8 -5.17 65.75 23.07
N ALA A 9 -5.37 64.55 23.61
CA ALA A 9 -5.43 64.17 25.03
C ALA A 9 -6.72 64.36 25.84
N SER A 10 -7.30 63.21 26.19
CA SER A 10 -7.56 62.73 27.56
C SER A 10 -8.49 63.53 28.49
N THR A 11 -9.51 62.83 29.01
CA THR A 11 -9.70 62.48 30.44
C THR A 11 -11.17 62.60 30.89
N SER A 12 -11.70 61.45 31.29
CA SER A 12 -12.77 61.11 32.26
C SER A 12 -13.87 62.12 32.67
N ALA A 13 -15.07 61.52 32.79
CA ALA A 13 -15.95 61.52 33.97
C ALA A 13 -17.33 62.24 33.85
N SER A 14 -18.34 61.41 34.08
CA SER A 14 -19.57 61.65 34.85
C SER A 14 -20.86 62.15 34.15
N ALA A 15 -21.89 61.32 34.33
CA ALA A 15 -23.24 61.63 34.80
C ALA A 15 -24.26 62.36 33.89
N SER A 16 -25.27 61.58 33.50
CA SER A 16 -26.72 61.84 33.56
C SER A 16 -27.37 63.04 32.83
N GLU A 17 -28.29 62.66 31.93
CA GLU A 17 -29.65 63.22 31.73
C GLU A 17 -29.84 64.67 31.28
N ASN A 18 -30.42 64.86 30.07
CA ASN A 18 -31.85 65.19 29.95
C ASN A 18 -32.36 65.37 28.50
N LYS A 19 -33.21 64.42 28.08
CA LYS A 19 -34.55 64.58 27.50
C LYS A 19 -34.83 65.80 26.59
N LYS A 20 -34.74 65.59 25.26
CA LYS A 20 -35.44 66.43 24.25
C LYS A 20 -36.86 65.91 23.99
N ARG A 21 -37.81 66.85 23.98
CA ARG A 21 -39.21 66.69 23.59
C ARG A 21 -39.38 66.79 22.07
N LYS A 22 -40.24 65.90 21.55
CA LYS A 22 -41.20 65.97 20.42
C LYS A 22 -41.05 67.07 19.36
N LEU A 23 -41.12 66.67 18.08
CA LEU A 23 -42.13 67.02 17.05
C LEU A 23 -41.77 66.21 15.77
N SER A 24 -42.49 65.12 15.46
CA SER A 24 -43.52 64.99 14.41
C SER A 24 -43.08 65.36 12.99
N GLU A 25 -42.99 64.37 12.09
CA GLU A 25 -43.43 64.44 10.67
C GLU A 25 -43.34 63.05 9.99
N THR A 26 -44.22 62.84 9.02
CA THR A 26 -44.77 61.60 8.46
C THR A 26 -43.89 60.90 7.41
N ILE A 27 -43.60 59.58 7.49
CA ILE A 27 -42.99 58.78 6.39
C ILE A 27 -43.47 57.30 6.39
N THR A 28 -44.31 56.95 5.41
CA THR A 28 -44.54 55.66 4.69
C THR A 28 -44.22 54.29 5.32
N ASP A 29 -45.26 53.50 5.63
CA ASP A 29 -45.20 52.06 5.95
C ASP A 29 -45.16 51.18 4.67
N GLN A 30 -44.03 51.12 3.95
CA GLN A 30 -43.91 50.17 2.82
C GLN A 30 -42.56 49.48 2.53
N PRO A 31 -41.41 49.75 3.19
CA PRO A 31 -40.18 48.96 2.92
C PRO A 31 -39.87 47.88 3.98
N ILE A 32 -40.51 47.90 5.16
CA ILE A 32 -40.10 47.07 6.30
C ILE A 32 -40.60 45.62 6.19
N ASN A 33 -41.74 45.37 5.53
CA ASN A 33 -42.33 44.04 5.47
C ASN A 33 -41.67 43.12 4.43
N GLU A 34 -41.22 43.66 3.29
CA GLU A 34 -40.54 42.87 2.25
C GLU A 34 -39.15 42.41 2.71
N GLU A 35 -38.38 43.30 3.34
CA GLU A 35 -37.04 42.98 3.86
C GLU A 35 -37.10 41.98 5.04
N LEU A 36 -38.20 41.99 5.80
CA LEU A 36 -38.44 41.04 6.88
C LEU A 36 -38.82 39.66 6.34
N GLU A 37 -39.60 39.59 5.27
CA GLU A 37 -39.95 38.32 4.61
C GLU A 37 -38.75 37.72 3.87
N GLU A 38 -37.92 38.51 3.18
CA GLU A 38 -36.67 38.00 2.60
C GLU A 38 -35.71 37.46 3.67
N LYS A 39 -35.54 38.17 4.80
CA LYS A 39 -34.70 37.69 5.91
C LYS A 39 -35.24 36.41 6.56
N LYS A 40 -36.57 36.24 6.66
CA LYS A 40 -37.18 34.98 7.13
C LYS A 40 -36.93 33.85 6.14
N THR A 41 -37.08 34.12 4.85
CA THR A 41 -36.89 33.12 3.79
C THR A 41 -35.42 32.66 3.74
N LEU A 42 -34.48 33.61 3.81
CA LEU A 42 -33.04 33.33 3.87
C LEU A 42 -32.66 32.54 5.13
N ASN A 43 -33.27 32.84 6.28
CA ASN A 43 -33.01 32.12 7.53
C ASN A 43 -33.55 30.69 7.50
N VAL A 44 -34.71 30.46 6.90
CA VAL A 44 -35.27 29.11 6.71
C VAL A 44 -34.44 28.30 5.73
N GLU A 45 -33.94 28.92 4.66
CA GLU A 45 -33.03 28.26 3.72
C GLU A 45 -31.67 27.93 4.35
N ASN A 46 -31.12 28.82 5.16
CA ASN A 46 -29.87 28.57 5.88
C ASN A 46 -30.04 27.48 6.94
N GLN A 47 -31.15 27.46 7.69
CA GLN A 47 -31.46 26.36 8.62
C GLN A 47 -31.63 25.03 7.89
N LYS A 48 -32.29 25.01 6.71
CA LYS A 48 -32.39 23.80 5.88
C LYS A 48 -31.05 23.34 5.34
N LYS A 49 -30.14 24.27 4.97
CA LYS A 49 -28.77 23.94 4.54
C LYS A 49 -27.94 23.40 5.69
N GLU A 50 -27.98 24.02 6.86
CA GLU A 50 -27.27 23.55 8.06
C GLU A 50 -27.75 22.16 8.49
N GLN A 51 -29.07 21.91 8.42
CA GLN A 51 -29.63 20.59 8.72
C GLN A 51 -29.24 19.55 7.66
N PHE A 52 -29.24 19.91 6.37
CA PHE A 52 -28.78 19.02 5.29
C PHE A 52 -27.28 18.72 5.36
N ILE A 53 -26.45 19.66 5.80
CA ILE A 53 -25.02 19.46 6.02
C ILE A 53 -24.78 18.56 7.23
N ALA A 54 -25.50 18.79 8.33
CA ALA A 54 -25.42 17.96 9.54
C ALA A 54 -25.87 16.50 9.30
N ASP A 55 -26.92 16.30 8.50
CA ASP A 55 -27.47 14.99 8.20
C ASP A 55 -26.60 14.18 7.21
N ASN A 56 -25.81 14.84 6.36
CA ASN A 56 -24.99 14.18 5.33
C ASN A 56 -23.50 14.03 5.70
N GLU A 57 -22.88 14.95 6.45
CA GLU A 57 -21.42 14.90 6.67
C GLU A 57 -20.98 13.93 7.79
N ILE A 58 -21.84 13.67 8.78
CA ILE A 58 -21.51 12.84 9.95
C ILE A 58 -22.01 11.39 9.79
N PHE A 59 -23.11 11.19 9.06
CA PHE A 59 -23.75 9.88 8.87
C PHE A 59 -22.98 8.97 7.91
N ASP A 60 -22.13 9.51 7.04
CA ASP A 60 -21.49 8.75 5.97
C ASP A 60 -20.07 8.31 6.32
N ILE A 61 -19.23 9.19 6.86
CA ILE A 61 -17.81 8.89 7.12
C ILE A 61 -17.63 7.85 8.22
N LYS A 62 -18.39 7.95 9.31
CA LYS A 62 -18.27 7.02 10.45
C LYS A 62 -18.71 5.61 10.06
N LYS A 63 -19.80 5.49 9.30
CA LYS A 63 -20.29 4.20 8.78
C LYS A 63 -19.33 3.59 7.77
N ILE A 64 -18.79 4.40 6.85
CA ILE A 64 -17.78 3.94 5.89
C ILE A 64 -16.55 3.42 6.64
N LYS A 65 -16.08 4.14 7.67
CA LYS A 65 -14.98 3.67 8.52
C LYS A 65 -15.29 2.33 9.17
N ASP A 66 -16.48 2.16 9.73
CA ASP A 66 -16.88 0.89 10.38
C ASP A 66 -16.96 -0.26 9.37
N ILE A 67 -17.46 -0.02 8.15
CA ILE A 67 -17.46 -1.00 7.05
C ILE A 67 -16.03 -1.39 6.65
N ILE A 68 -15.13 -0.42 6.51
CA ILE A 68 -13.73 -0.68 6.17
C ILE A 68 -13.06 -1.50 7.29
N LEU A 69 -13.25 -1.14 8.55
CA LEU A 69 -12.68 -1.88 9.68
C LEU A 69 -13.17 -3.32 9.71
N LEU A 70 -14.49 -3.53 9.55
CA LEU A 70 -15.07 -4.86 9.48
C LEU A 70 -14.52 -5.66 8.30
N HIS A 71 -14.36 -5.03 7.13
CA HIS A 71 -13.77 -5.69 5.96
C HIS A 71 -12.31 -6.08 6.21
N LEU A 72 -11.50 -5.20 6.80
CA LEU A 72 -10.10 -5.48 7.11
C LEU A 72 -9.97 -6.59 8.16
N GLU A 73 -10.86 -6.64 9.15
CA GLU A 73 -10.86 -7.69 10.16
C GLU A 73 -11.28 -9.04 9.56
N ASN A 74 -12.31 -9.06 8.72
CA ASN A 74 -12.71 -10.24 7.98
C ASN A 74 -11.59 -10.73 7.04
N LEU A 75 -10.92 -9.80 6.34
CA LEU A 75 -9.79 -10.10 5.49
C LEU A 75 -8.66 -10.74 6.29
N LYS A 76 -8.28 -10.14 7.42
CA LYS A 76 -7.28 -10.70 8.34
C LYS A 76 -7.66 -12.12 8.80
N ASN A 77 -8.93 -12.35 9.14
CA ASN A 77 -9.43 -13.66 9.56
C ASN A 77 -9.38 -14.67 8.40
N HIS A 78 -9.72 -14.26 7.18
CA HIS A 78 -9.58 -15.10 6.00
C HIS A 78 -8.11 -15.45 5.72
N PHE A 79 -7.20 -14.50 5.85
CA PHE A 79 -5.77 -14.78 5.73
C PHE A 79 -5.31 -15.80 6.78
N ASN A 80 -5.69 -15.62 8.04
CA ASN A 80 -5.32 -16.53 9.12
C ASN A 80 -5.92 -17.94 9.00
N THR A 81 -7.08 -18.08 8.32
CA THR A 81 -7.70 -19.40 8.09
C THR A 81 -7.16 -20.11 6.85
N ARG A 82 -6.75 -19.35 5.82
CA ARG A 82 -6.21 -19.89 4.57
C ARG A 82 -4.72 -20.14 4.61
N PHE A 83 -3.98 -19.29 5.32
CA PHE A 83 -2.54 -19.39 5.47
C PHE A 83 -2.24 -19.79 6.91
N GLU A 84 -1.70 -20.98 7.08
CA GLU A 84 -1.11 -21.36 8.35
C GLU A 84 0.01 -20.38 8.70
N LYS A 85 0.18 -20.12 10.00
CA LYS A 85 1.34 -19.36 10.46
C LYS A 85 2.60 -20.08 10.02
N PHE A 86 3.53 -19.32 9.45
CA PHE A 86 4.81 -19.87 9.07
C PHE A 86 5.45 -20.58 10.28
N PRO A 87 5.90 -21.84 10.12
CA PRO A 87 6.41 -22.62 11.24
C PRO A 87 7.83 -22.16 11.59
N GLU A 88 7.95 -21.01 12.26
CA GLU A 88 9.22 -20.33 12.56
C GLU A 88 10.21 -21.26 13.30
N LYS A 89 9.71 -22.07 14.23
CA LYS A 89 10.56 -23.04 14.96
C LYS A 89 11.16 -24.12 14.06
N LYS A 90 10.46 -24.51 13.00
CA LYS A 90 10.87 -25.59 12.10
C LYS A 90 11.70 -25.08 10.94
N LEU A 91 11.31 -23.94 10.36
CA LEU A 91 11.84 -23.43 9.10
C LEU A 91 12.47 -22.03 9.23
N GLY A 92 12.45 -21.40 10.41
CA GLY A 92 13.00 -20.04 10.61
C GLY A 92 14.49 -19.95 10.29
N TRP A 93 15.25 -21.02 10.58
CA TRP A 93 16.67 -21.10 10.22
C TRP A 93 16.91 -21.07 8.70
N ILE A 94 15.95 -21.51 7.87
CA ILE A 94 16.06 -21.43 6.40
C ILE A 94 15.95 -19.97 5.95
N ARG A 95 15.07 -19.20 6.61
CA ARG A 95 14.88 -17.78 6.34
C ARG A 95 16.08 -16.96 6.80
N ASN A 96 16.61 -17.25 7.98
CA ASN A 96 17.80 -16.60 8.51
C ASN A 96 18.60 -17.57 9.40
N PRO A 97 19.68 -18.19 8.87
CA PRO A 97 20.47 -19.15 9.62
C PRO A 97 21.40 -18.51 10.67
N PHE A 98 21.54 -17.18 10.67
CA PHE A 98 22.39 -16.43 11.62
C PHE A 98 21.60 -15.86 12.80
N SER A 99 20.29 -16.09 12.86
CA SER A 99 19.42 -15.66 13.97
C SER A 99 18.78 -16.85 14.66
N ILE A 100 19.55 -17.93 14.83
CA ILE A 100 19.08 -19.12 15.53
C ILE A 100 19.06 -18.89 17.04
N ASN A 101 18.03 -19.42 17.70
CA ASN A 101 17.99 -19.55 19.14
C ASN A 101 18.32 -21.00 19.51
N ILE A 102 19.47 -21.22 20.14
CA ILE A 102 19.97 -22.56 20.51
C ILE A 102 18.95 -23.30 21.41
N ASN A 103 18.21 -22.57 22.25
CA ASN A 103 17.21 -23.15 23.13
C ASN A 103 15.92 -23.55 22.40
N GLU A 104 15.73 -23.09 21.16
CA GLU A 104 14.56 -23.35 20.31
C GLU A 104 14.95 -24.07 19.02
N MET A 105 16.00 -24.90 19.08
CA MET A 105 16.41 -25.70 17.93
C MET A 105 15.32 -26.64 17.45
N ASN A 106 15.33 -26.88 16.14
CA ASN A 106 14.35 -27.73 15.50
C ASN A 106 14.61 -29.19 15.91
N SER A 107 13.71 -29.75 16.73
CA SER A 107 13.74 -31.15 17.17
C SER A 107 13.54 -32.16 16.04
N GLU A 108 13.07 -31.72 14.86
CA GLU A 108 12.94 -32.57 13.68
C GLU A 108 14.24 -32.66 12.86
N LEU A 109 15.21 -31.76 13.08
CA LEU A 109 16.54 -31.88 12.48
C LEU A 109 17.35 -32.95 13.21
N SER A 110 18.22 -33.64 12.47
CA SER A 110 19.22 -34.51 13.09
C SER A 110 20.14 -33.71 14.02
N LEU A 111 20.68 -34.35 15.06
CA LEU A 111 21.68 -33.74 15.94
C LEU A 111 22.85 -33.16 15.14
N VAL A 112 23.32 -33.88 14.12
CA VAL A 112 24.42 -33.44 13.25
C VAL A 112 24.06 -32.15 12.51
N MET A 113 22.85 -32.04 11.96
CA MET A 113 22.41 -30.83 11.26
C MET A 113 22.28 -29.64 12.22
N ASN A 114 21.87 -29.88 13.47
CA ASN A 114 21.82 -28.83 14.49
C ASN A 114 23.23 -28.33 14.83
N GLU A 115 24.21 -29.22 14.98
CA GLU A 115 25.61 -28.84 15.18
C GLU A 115 26.17 -28.03 13.99
N GLU A 116 25.96 -28.52 12.77
CA GLU A 116 26.33 -27.80 11.54
C GLU A 116 25.67 -26.41 11.46
N LEU A 117 24.41 -26.29 11.88
CA LEU A 117 23.70 -25.02 11.88
C LEU A 117 24.27 -24.04 12.91
N ILE A 118 24.74 -24.52 14.07
CA ILE A 118 25.44 -23.69 15.06
C ILE A 118 26.76 -23.19 14.48
N GLU A 119 27.55 -24.09 13.90
CA GLU A 119 28.82 -23.74 13.27
C GLU A 119 28.64 -22.68 12.17
N LEU A 120 27.69 -22.93 11.26
CA LEU A 120 27.32 -21.98 10.20
C LEU A 120 26.90 -20.63 10.79
N SER A 121 26.06 -20.62 11.83
CA SER A 121 25.59 -19.38 12.45
C SER A 121 26.69 -18.54 13.09
N ALA A 122 27.80 -19.18 13.47
CA ALA A 122 28.97 -18.53 14.07
C ALA A 122 29.98 -18.02 13.03
N ASP A 123 29.83 -18.39 11.76
CA ASP A 123 30.71 -17.96 10.68
C ASP A 123 30.33 -16.57 10.14
N GLU A 124 31.20 -15.58 10.40
CA GLU A 124 30.98 -14.20 9.96
C GLU A 124 31.15 -14.01 8.45
N ASN A 125 32.02 -14.79 7.78
CA ASN A 125 32.19 -14.68 6.33
C ASN A 125 30.92 -15.16 5.61
N LEU A 126 30.33 -16.26 6.11
CA LEU A 126 29.04 -16.74 5.61
C LEU A 126 27.93 -15.74 5.92
N ARG A 127 27.96 -15.05 7.06
CA ARG A 127 26.99 -14.00 7.40
C ARG A 127 27.08 -12.81 6.45
N ILE A 128 28.29 -12.36 6.13
CA ILE A 128 28.52 -11.29 5.14
C ILE A 128 27.98 -11.73 3.77
N LYS A 129 28.35 -12.95 3.32
CA LYS A 129 27.88 -13.52 2.05
C LYS A 129 26.36 -13.65 1.98
N PHE A 130 25.71 -14.00 3.09
CA PHE A 130 24.24 -14.04 3.19
C PHE A 130 23.62 -12.66 3.00
N ASN A 131 24.20 -11.62 3.59
CA ASN A 131 23.70 -10.24 3.44
C ASN A 131 23.89 -9.67 2.03
N GLU A 132 24.89 -10.17 1.29
CA GLU A 132 25.14 -9.79 -0.10
C GLU A 132 24.28 -10.55 -1.12
N THR A 133 23.63 -11.65 -0.71
CA THR A 133 22.89 -12.54 -1.60
C THR A 133 21.46 -12.75 -1.14
N THR A 134 20.65 -13.41 -1.98
CA THR A 134 19.30 -13.84 -1.60
C THR A 134 19.37 -15.21 -0.93
N SER A 135 18.42 -15.52 -0.05
CA SER A 135 18.40 -16.78 0.73
C SER A 135 18.55 -18.03 -0.15
N ASP A 136 17.84 -18.09 -1.29
CA ASP A 136 17.94 -19.18 -2.26
C ASP A 136 19.37 -19.34 -2.83
N LYS A 137 20.01 -18.24 -3.24
CA LYS A 137 21.38 -18.25 -3.77
C LYS A 137 22.39 -18.61 -2.70
N PHE A 138 22.20 -18.12 -1.47
CA PHE A 138 23.05 -18.45 -0.34
C PHE A 138 23.09 -19.95 -0.10
N TRP A 139 21.92 -20.59 0.08
CA TRP A 139 21.82 -22.02 0.34
C TRP A 139 22.41 -22.88 -0.79
N ILE A 140 22.27 -22.44 -2.05
CA ILE A 140 22.91 -23.09 -3.19
C ILE A 140 24.43 -22.96 -3.11
N SER A 141 24.93 -21.79 -2.72
CA SER A 141 26.36 -21.48 -2.71
C SER A 141 27.17 -22.22 -1.64
N ILE A 142 26.53 -22.61 -0.53
CA ILE A 142 27.18 -23.33 0.59
C ILE A 142 26.92 -24.84 0.54
N LYS A 143 26.26 -25.33 -0.52
CA LYS A 143 25.88 -26.75 -0.67
C LYS A 143 27.06 -27.72 -0.61
N SER A 144 28.26 -27.30 -1.00
CA SER A 144 29.45 -28.14 -0.90
C SER A 144 29.95 -28.31 0.54
N GLU A 145 29.72 -27.31 1.38
CA GLU A 145 30.19 -27.26 2.76
C GLU A 145 29.14 -27.81 3.73
N TYR A 146 27.86 -27.47 3.52
CA TYR A 146 26.72 -27.91 4.32
C TYR A 146 25.66 -28.61 3.47
N PRO A 147 25.97 -29.79 2.90
CA PRO A 147 25.14 -30.43 1.88
C PRO A 147 23.73 -30.77 2.37
N GLU A 148 23.61 -31.26 3.60
CA GLU A 148 22.33 -31.71 4.15
C GLU A 148 21.44 -30.54 4.55
N LEU A 149 21.99 -29.49 5.19
CA LEU A 149 21.26 -28.24 5.46
C LEU A 149 20.79 -27.57 4.17
N SER A 150 21.70 -27.41 3.19
CA SER A 150 21.36 -26.83 1.89
C SER A 150 20.29 -27.61 1.15
N LYS A 151 20.32 -28.94 1.23
CA LYS A 151 19.30 -29.79 0.60
C LYS A 151 17.92 -29.55 1.19
N VAL A 152 17.79 -29.47 2.51
CA VAL A 152 16.51 -29.18 3.19
C VAL A 152 16.04 -27.77 2.87
N ALA A 153 16.93 -26.78 2.95
CA ALA A 153 16.63 -25.39 2.65
C ALA A 153 16.15 -25.20 1.21
N VAL A 154 16.91 -25.70 0.22
CA VAL A 154 16.54 -25.61 -1.19
C VAL A 154 15.24 -26.36 -1.48
N SER A 155 15.05 -27.56 -0.91
CA SER A 155 13.80 -28.32 -1.11
C SER A 155 12.58 -27.60 -0.52
N THR A 156 12.77 -26.80 0.54
CA THR A 156 11.71 -25.99 1.14
C THR A 156 11.42 -24.72 0.31
N LEU A 157 12.45 -24.11 -0.28
CA LEU A 157 12.31 -22.90 -1.10
C LEU A 157 11.80 -23.18 -2.52
N LEU A 158 12.09 -24.36 -3.07
CA LEU A 158 11.81 -24.72 -4.47
C LEU A 158 10.31 -24.72 -4.86
N PRO A 159 9.35 -25.21 -4.04
CA PRO A 159 7.93 -25.16 -4.37
C PRO A 159 7.42 -23.75 -4.67
N PHE A 160 7.96 -22.74 -3.98
CA PHE A 160 7.58 -21.35 -4.20
C PHE A 160 8.01 -20.85 -5.58
N ALA A 161 9.26 -21.10 -5.97
CA ALA A 161 9.77 -20.70 -7.28
C ALA A 161 9.07 -21.44 -8.43
N THR A 162 8.82 -22.73 -8.26
CA THR A 162 8.18 -23.57 -9.29
C THR A 162 6.70 -23.24 -9.48
N THR A 163 5.95 -22.99 -8.41
CA THR A 163 4.54 -22.58 -8.51
C THR A 163 4.41 -21.24 -9.22
N TYR A 164 5.22 -20.25 -8.84
CA TYR A 164 5.24 -18.94 -9.50
C TYR A 164 5.55 -19.07 -11.00
N LEU A 165 6.55 -19.88 -11.37
CA LEU A 165 6.89 -20.13 -12.77
C LEU A 165 5.76 -20.85 -13.53
N CYS A 166 5.10 -21.82 -12.90
CA CYS A 166 3.93 -22.49 -13.48
C CYS A 166 2.79 -21.50 -13.74
N GLU A 167 2.44 -20.67 -12.76
CA GLU A 167 1.39 -19.64 -12.89
C GLU A 167 1.75 -18.61 -13.97
N THR A 168 3.02 -18.20 -14.02
CA THR A 168 3.55 -17.30 -15.05
C THR A 168 3.44 -17.95 -16.43
N ALA A 169 3.81 -19.23 -16.54
CA ALA A 169 3.72 -19.97 -17.80
C ALA A 169 2.27 -20.17 -18.24
N PHE A 170 1.34 -20.46 -17.33
CA PHE A 170 -0.09 -20.55 -17.65
C PHE A 170 -0.64 -19.20 -18.11
N SER A 171 -0.29 -18.11 -17.43
CA SER A 171 -0.67 -16.76 -17.82
C SER A 171 -0.13 -16.42 -19.22
N ALA A 172 1.16 -16.68 -19.47
CA ALA A 172 1.76 -16.52 -20.80
C ALA A 172 1.07 -17.37 -21.86
N LEU A 173 0.70 -18.62 -21.53
CA LEU A 173 -0.01 -19.51 -22.43
C LEU A 173 -1.35 -18.92 -22.87
N THR A 174 -2.10 -18.29 -21.99
CA THR A 174 -3.38 -17.63 -22.36
C THR A 174 -3.19 -16.52 -23.39
N VAL A 175 -2.05 -15.83 -23.36
CA VAL A 175 -1.71 -14.77 -24.33
C VAL A 175 -1.24 -15.37 -25.65
N ILE A 176 -0.36 -16.37 -25.59
CA ILE A 176 0.21 -17.05 -26.77
C ILE A 176 -0.89 -17.78 -27.55
N LYS A 177 -1.83 -18.41 -26.83
CA LYS A 177 -2.97 -19.12 -27.38
C LYS A 177 -4.06 -18.12 -27.77
N ASN A 178 -3.89 -17.46 -28.92
CA ASN A 178 -4.89 -16.57 -29.49
C ASN A 178 -5.66 -17.25 -30.65
N LYS A 179 -6.88 -16.75 -30.95
CA LYS A 179 -7.78 -17.30 -31.98
C LYS A 179 -7.23 -17.15 -33.41
N TYR A 180 -6.31 -16.22 -33.63
CA TYR A 180 -5.83 -15.83 -34.96
C TYR A 180 -4.52 -16.53 -35.36
N ARG A 181 -3.94 -17.35 -34.48
CA ARG A 181 -2.67 -18.04 -34.70
C ARG A 181 -2.89 -19.40 -35.33
N THR A 182 -2.42 -19.59 -36.56
CA THR A 182 -2.56 -20.84 -37.33
C THR A 182 -1.61 -21.95 -36.88
N LYS A 183 -0.45 -21.59 -36.30
CA LYS A 183 0.57 -22.55 -35.83
C LYS A 183 1.09 -22.16 -34.45
N LEU A 184 1.07 -23.12 -33.54
CA LEU A 184 1.53 -22.98 -32.16
C LEU A 184 2.65 -23.97 -31.88
N ASN A 185 3.81 -23.48 -31.44
CA ASN A 185 4.87 -24.32 -30.92
C ASN A 185 5.01 -24.02 -29.42
N LEU A 186 4.18 -24.69 -28.63
CA LEU A 186 4.01 -24.45 -27.20
C LEU A 186 5.35 -24.35 -26.47
N GLU A 187 6.26 -25.31 -26.70
CA GLU A 187 7.53 -25.35 -25.99
C GLU A 187 8.40 -24.14 -26.30
N SER A 188 8.58 -23.82 -27.59
CA SER A 188 9.44 -22.71 -28.00
C SER A 188 8.83 -21.36 -27.63
N ASP A 189 7.53 -21.19 -27.85
CA ASP A 189 6.80 -19.95 -27.57
C ASP A 189 6.78 -19.64 -26.07
N LEU A 190 6.50 -20.65 -25.21
CA LEU A 190 6.54 -20.48 -23.77
C LEU A 190 7.95 -20.23 -23.24
N ARG A 191 8.95 -20.93 -23.78
CA ARG A 191 10.35 -20.72 -23.40
C ARG A 191 10.78 -19.27 -23.64
N VAL A 192 10.39 -18.67 -24.75
CA VAL A 192 10.67 -17.25 -25.02
C VAL A 192 9.88 -16.33 -24.10
N ALA A 193 8.60 -16.62 -23.85
CA ALA A 193 7.72 -15.75 -23.07
C ALA A 193 8.04 -15.73 -21.56
N VAL A 194 8.50 -16.84 -20.99
CA VAL A 194 8.76 -16.99 -19.54
C VAL A 194 10.23 -16.79 -19.17
N SER A 195 11.13 -16.83 -20.16
CA SER A 195 12.57 -16.71 -19.92
C SER A 195 12.98 -15.26 -19.65
N ASN A 196 13.85 -15.09 -18.64
CA ASN A 196 14.55 -13.82 -18.37
C ASN A 196 15.82 -13.65 -19.22
N ILE A 197 16.14 -14.61 -20.10
CA ILE A 197 17.32 -14.55 -20.98
C ILE A 197 17.04 -13.54 -22.09
N LYS A 198 17.91 -12.53 -22.21
CA LYS A 198 17.81 -11.54 -23.29
C LYS A 198 18.21 -12.17 -24.63
N PRO A 199 17.37 -12.07 -25.68
CA PRO A 199 17.72 -12.58 -27.00
C PRO A 199 18.87 -11.76 -27.61
N ASN A 200 19.84 -12.43 -28.23
CA ASN A 200 20.87 -11.77 -29.01
C ASN A 200 20.29 -11.36 -30.37
N MET A 201 19.77 -10.12 -30.43
CA MET A 201 19.08 -9.59 -31.61
C MET A 201 20.00 -9.51 -32.84
N GLU A 202 21.28 -9.16 -32.66
CA GLU A 202 22.26 -9.04 -33.76
C GLU A 202 22.46 -10.37 -34.49
N THR A 203 22.56 -11.47 -33.72
CA THR A 203 22.69 -12.83 -34.28
C THR A 203 21.40 -13.28 -34.96
N ILE A 204 20.24 -12.90 -34.43
CA ILE A 204 18.94 -13.27 -35.02
C ILE A 204 18.72 -12.54 -36.34
N ILE A 205 18.99 -11.22 -36.37
CA ILE A 205 18.81 -10.38 -37.54
C ILE A 205 19.76 -10.79 -38.67
N SER A 206 21.03 -11.08 -38.35
CA SER A 206 22.01 -11.52 -39.38
C SER A 206 21.65 -12.84 -40.05
N LYS A 207 20.88 -13.72 -39.39
CA LYS A 207 20.40 -14.99 -39.95
C LYS A 207 19.00 -14.91 -40.54
N ALA A 208 18.29 -13.80 -40.37
CA ALA A 208 16.94 -13.64 -40.87
C ALA A 208 16.97 -13.38 -42.38
N GLN A 209 16.43 -14.32 -43.17
CA GLN A 209 16.28 -14.13 -44.60
C GLN A 209 15.09 -13.22 -44.89
N ALA A 210 15.36 -12.06 -45.49
CA ALA A 210 14.32 -11.15 -45.96
C ALA A 210 13.42 -11.87 -46.97
N GLN A 211 12.13 -11.98 -46.66
CA GLN A 211 11.14 -12.45 -47.62
C GLN A 211 10.88 -11.29 -48.58
N VAL A 212 11.33 -11.43 -49.82
CA VAL A 212 11.03 -10.46 -50.88
C VAL A 212 9.59 -10.70 -51.30
N SER A 213 8.75 -9.66 -51.28
CA SER A 213 7.37 -9.74 -51.77
C SER A 213 7.36 -10.07 -53.27
N HIS A 214 6.52 -11.02 -53.67
CA HIS A 214 6.24 -11.34 -55.07
C HIS A 214 5.33 -10.31 -55.73
#